data_AF-A0A9X0DFK0-F1
#
_entry.id   AF-A0A9X0DFK0-F1
#
_cell.length_a   1.000
_cell.length_b   1.000
_cell.length_c   1.000
_cell.angle_alpha   90.00
_cell.angle_beta   90.00
_cell.angle_gamma   90.00
#
_symmetry.space_group_name_H-M   'P 1'
#
loop_
_entity.id
_entity.type
_entity.pdbx_description
1 polymer ?
#
loop_
_entity_poly.entity_id
_entity_poly.type
_entity_poly.pdbx_seq_one_letter_code
_entity_poly.pdbx_strand_id
1 'polypeptide(L)'
;MTSLFGIRNAKNLVMLFVYTILLAPFLGFTNAEVNHNSVALPIDHLVAHVSQIKAENLTESIIPSVHHHNDHHNHAYNISARADPTLYAQRIVNGRQLYCTMQDSLTLTTLKNGGVSQEALINNPANLYTEGYRTYVLPEGEDAGPVFGEHLDEVLNDLGSGVWEEDEDMPVLVREGHTAGGFSQIDTSDPQLWHDSSHLVEPTQAEWENLINCDPGIIVADKNRSPGSLGFNKNAPDATRIWSWSDAAFLYYKRVCGADAVKNLEWVIRAGIVNEDTNIMVKMALRASGLSQIPTWGNKITLHPTDDPFFAILGSKNGAGVGFLLNTHKDATLGLGVKMVASITAWSYDESDDADLDISDPDKDDYPGDDLCLLFQIVPVAQPNTALPSQ
;
A
#
# COMPACT_ATOMS: atom_id res chain seq x y z
N MET A 1 35.30 16.05 48.22
CA MET A 1 35.41 17.21 49.13
C MET A 1 36.25 18.28 48.44
N THR A 2 35.59 19.39 48.04
CA THR A 2 36.07 20.80 47.95
C THR A 2 37.53 21.08 47.57
N SER A 3 37.77 21.70 46.40
CA SER A 3 38.02 23.17 46.22
C SER A 3 39.55 23.44 46.12
N LEU A 4 40.16 24.35 45.34
CA LEU A 4 39.82 25.66 44.77
C LEU A 4 41.01 26.06 43.85
N PHE A 5 40.81 26.63 42.65
CA PHE A 5 41.71 27.51 41.85
C PHE A 5 41.08 27.61 40.44
N GLY A 6 40.98 28.72 39.72
CA GLY A 6 41.42 30.10 39.87
C GLY A 6 40.94 30.84 38.60
N ILE A 7 40.50 32.08 38.78
CA ILE A 7 39.90 32.95 37.76
C ILE A 7 40.98 33.44 36.77
N ARG A 8 40.66 33.46 35.47
CA ARG A 8 41.35 34.29 34.46
C ARG A 8 40.34 35.05 33.61
N ASN A 9 40.43 36.38 33.67
CA ASN A 9 39.77 37.33 32.78
C ASN A 9 40.44 37.32 31.40
N ALA A 10 39.63 37.41 30.34
CA ALA A 10 40.02 38.08 29.10
C ALA A 10 38.79 38.74 28.47
N LYS A 11 38.76 40.08 28.56
CA LYS A 11 37.95 40.98 27.76
C LYS A 11 38.45 40.92 26.31
N ASN A 12 37.56 40.78 25.33
CA ASN A 12 37.52 41.56 24.08
C ASN A 12 36.61 40.89 23.03
N LEU A 13 36.04 41.74 22.18
CA LEU A 13 35.38 41.46 20.90
C LEU A 13 33.87 41.18 20.90
N VAL A 14 33.13 42.22 21.30
CA VAL A 14 31.87 42.58 20.63
C VAL A 14 32.25 43.30 19.33
N MET A 15 32.03 42.68 18.17
CA MET A 15 31.90 43.38 16.88
C MET A 15 31.32 42.46 15.79
N LEU A 16 30.25 42.96 15.17
CA LEU A 16 29.87 42.75 13.76
C LEU A 16 29.47 41.32 13.30
N PHE A 17 28.21 40.96 13.54
CA PHE A 17 27.43 40.08 12.64
C PHE A 17 26.33 40.92 11.97
N VAL A 18 26.75 41.88 11.15
CA VAL A 18 25.90 42.61 10.22
C VAL A 18 26.74 42.82 8.96
N TYR A 19 26.86 41.81 8.09
CA TYR A 19 27.30 41.98 6.69
C TYR A 19 27.20 40.64 5.92
N THR A 20 25.99 40.19 5.61
CA THR A 20 25.74 39.22 4.50
C THR A 20 24.32 39.29 3.92
N ILE A 21 23.58 40.37 4.17
CA ILE A 21 22.34 40.70 3.45
C ILE A 21 22.59 42.02 2.75
N LEU A 22 23.08 41.97 1.50
CA LEU A 22 23.06 43.02 0.48
C LEU A 22 24.17 42.74 -0.54
N LEU A 23 23.95 41.77 -1.44
CA LEU A 23 24.56 41.69 -2.78
C LEU A 23 24.08 40.42 -3.50
N ALA A 24 22.87 40.47 -4.06
CA ALA A 24 22.50 39.76 -5.29
C ALA A 24 21.08 40.16 -5.77
N PRO A 25 20.94 41.30 -6.47
CA PRO A 25 19.89 41.43 -7.46
C PRO A 25 20.50 41.93 -8.76
N PHE A 26 21.11 41.07 -9.57
CA PHE A 26 21.46 41.37 -10.97
C PHE A 26 21.88 40.10 -11.72
N LEU A 27 20.95 39.19 -11.99
CA LEU A 27 20.98 38.37 -13.20
C LEU A 27 19.52 38.07 -13.57
N GLY A 28 19.02 38.79 -14.57
CA GLY A 28 17.75 38.49 -15.21
C GLY A 28 17.90 37.26 -16.09
N PHE A 29 17.02 36.28 -15.88
CA PHE A 29 16.63 35.35 -16.92
C PHE A 29 15.11 35.39 -17.04
N THR A 30 14.68 35.60 -18.27
CA THR A 30 13.32 35.81 -18.71
C THR A 30 12.46 34.57 -18.55
N ASN A 31 11.21 34.77 -18.15
CA ASN A 31 10.15 33.76 -18.13
C ASN A 31 10.06 33.02 -19.47
N ALA A 32 10.23 31.70 -19.44
CA ALA A 32 9.70 30.81 -20.46
C ALA A 32 8.46 30.13 -19.87
N GLU A 33 7.30 30.40 -20.45
CA GLU A 33 6.07 29.65 -20.20
C GLU A 33 6.31 28.18 -20.55
N VAL A 34 6.27 27.30 -19.55
CA VAL A 34 6.25 25.86 -19.76
C VAL A 34 4.81 25.46 -20.06
N ASN A 35 4.52 25.32 -21.35
CA ASN A 35 3.27 24.78 -21.84
C ASN A 35 3.28 23.25 -21.63
N HIS A 36 2.49 22.75 -20.69
CA HIS A 36 2.33 21.32 -20.43
C HIS A 36 1.47 20.67 -21.52
N ASN A 37 2.10 20.20 -22.60
CA ASN A 37 1.49 19.23 -23.51
C ASN A 37 1.76 17.81 -22.97
N SER A 38 0.74 17.22 -22.36
CA SER A 38 0.70 15.81 -21.97
C SER A 38 0.55 14.94 -23.22
N VAL A 39 1.66 14.49 -23.81
CA VAL A 39 1.65 13.36 -24.74
C VAL A 39 2.25 12.17 -23.99
N ALA A 40 1.38 11.40 -23.35
CA ALA A 40 1.71 10.06 -22.91
C ALA A 40 1.95 9.18 -24.15
N LEU A 41 3.02 8.40 -24.14
CA LEU A 41 3.27 7.37 -25.15
C LEU A 41 2.19 6.26 -25.02
N PRO A 42 1.61 5.76 -26.12
CA PRO A 42 0.58 4.74 -26.05
C PRO A 42 1.21 3.37 -25.76
N ILE A 43 0.89 2.81 -24.59
CA ILE A 43 1.26 1.45 -24.15
C ILE A 43 0.48 0.37 -24.95
N ASP A 44 -0.56 0.76 -25.69
CA ASP A 44 -1.54 -0.16 -26.27
C ASP A 44 -1.05 -0.97 -27.48
N HIS A 45 0.09 -0.60 -28.10
CA HIS A 45 0.55 -1.27 -29.32
C HIS A 45 1.55 -2.44 -29.11
N LEU A 46 2.15 -2.56 -27.92
CA LEU A 46 3.13 -3.62 -27.63
C LEU A 46 2.50 -4.89 -27.02
N VAL A 47 1.36 -4.75 -26.35
CA VAL A 47 0.66 -5.86 -25.68
C VAL A 47 -0.01 -6.81 -26.68
N ALA A 48 -0.50 -6.30 -27.82
CA ALA A 48 -1.24 -7.11 -28.79
C ALA A 48 -0.42 -8.21 -29.48
N HIS A 49 0.89 -8.01 -29.69
CA HIS A 49 1.73 -8.95 -30.44
C HIS A 49 2.25 -10.13 -29.60
N VAL A 50 2.39 -9.96 -28.28
CA VAL A 50 2.92 -11.01 -27.39
C VAL A 50 1.81 -11.99 -26.96
N SER A 51 0.57 -11.50 -26.83
CA SER A 51 -0.59 -12.33 -26.44
C SER A 51 -1.02 -13.32 -27.53
N GLN A 52 -0.78 -13.02 -28.80
CA GLN A 52 -1.20 -13.87 -29.91
C GLN A 52 -0.33 -15.13 -30.06
N ILE A 53 0.97 -15.03 -29.79
CA ILE A 53 1.93 -16.13 -30.05
C ILE A 53 1.85 -17.25 -28.99
N LYS A 54 1.23 -16.99 -27.82
CA LYS A 54 1.10 -17.98 -26.73
C LYS A 54 -0.30 -18.60 -26.59
N ALA A 55 -1.33 -17.96 -27.16
CA ALA A 55 -2.72 -18.42 -27.09
C ALA A 55 -3.06 -19.59 -28.06
N GLU A 56 -2.27 -19.77 -29.11
CA GLU A 56 -2.51 -20.80 -30.13
C GLU A 56 -2.20 -22.24 -29.67
N ASN A 57 -1.60 -22.43 -28.49
CA ASN A 57 -1.28 -23.75 -27.93
C ASN A 57 -2.24 -24.24 -26.83
N LEU A 58 -3.32 -23.51 -26.54
CA LEU A 58 -4.24 -23.82 -25.42
C LEU A 58 -5.71 -23.99 -25.82
N THR A 59 -6.05 -23.93 -27.12
CA THR A 59 -7.45 -23.92 -27.60
C THR A 59 -7.96 -25.24 -28.19
N GLU A 60 -7.47 -26.40 -27.72
CA GLU A 60 -8.13 -27.67 -28.00
C GLU A 60 -8.90 -28.19 -26.78
N SER A 61 -10.22 -28.29 -26.96
CA SER A 61 -11.23 -28.92 -26.11
C SER A 61 -11.88 -28.02 -25.04
N ILE A 62 -13.11 -27.58 -25.31
CA ILE A 62 -14.36 -28.02 -24.66
C ILE A 62 -15.50 -27.05 -25.07
N ILE A 63 -16.56 -27.61 -25.66
CA ILE A 63 -17.91 -27.00 -25.70
C ILE A 63 -18.79 -27.97 -24.89
N PRO A 64 -19.71 -27.49 -24.03
CA PRO A 64 -21.11 -27.54 -24.45
C PRO A 64 -21.99 -26.37 -23.99
N SER A 65 -23.11 -26.25 -24.71
CA SER A 65 -24.27 -25.36 -24.56
C SER A 65 -25.17 -25.76 -23.36
N VAL A 66 -25.92 -24.81 -22.77
CA VAL A 66 -27.41 -24.83 -22.63
C VAL A 66 -27.97 -23.73 -21.67
N HIS A 67 -29.23 -23.40 -21.96
CA HIS A 67 -30.22 -22.38 -21.56
C HIS A 67 -30.46 -21.89 -20.11
N HIS A 68 -30.96 -20.63 -20.12
CA HIS A 68 -31.73 -19.82 -19.17
C HIS A 68 -32.67 -20.49 -18.15
N HIS A 69 -32.63 -19.97 -16.91
CA HIS A 69 -33.83 -19.46 -16.23
C HIS A 69 -33.52 -18.25 -15.33
N ASN A 70 -34.43 -17.28 -15.34
CA ASN A 70 -34.39 -16.01 -14.60
C ASN A 70 -34.74 -16.22 -13.13
N ASP A 71 -34.05 -15.53 -12.22
CA ASP A 71 -34.74 -14.79 -11.16
C ASP A 71 -33.87 -13.65 -10.59
N HIS A 72 -34.56 -12.62 -10.10
CA HIS A 72 -34.12 -11.23 -9.99
C HIS A 72 -33.19 -10.93 -8.80
N HIS A 73 -31.91 -10.62 -9.08
CA HIS A 73 -31.13 -9.54 -8.45
C HIS A 73 -30.07 -9.05 -9.46
N ASN A 74 -30.27 -7.84 -10.02
CA ASN A 74 -29.45 -7.29 -11.08
C ASN A 74 -28.12 -6.72 -10.54
N HIS A 75 -27.13 -7.59 -10.39
CA HIS A 75 -25.74 -7.30 -10.75
C HIS A 75 -25.22 -8.48 -11.54
N ALA A 76 -25.61 -8.57 -12.82
CA ALA A 76 -25.02 -9.53 -13.75
C ALA A 76 -23.58 -9.12 -14.06
N TYR A 77 -22.67 -9.35 -13.11
CA TYR A 77 -21.25 -9.47 -13.40
C TYR A 77 -21.06 -10.76 -14.17
N ASN A 78 -20.43 -10.64 -15.33
CA ASN A 78 -20.27 -11.72 -16.28
C ASN A 78 -19.52 -12.89 -15.62
N ILE A 79 -20.24 -13.99 -15.37
CA ILE A 79 -19.78 -15.22 -14.71
C ILE A 79 -18.62 -15.88 -15.50
N SER A 80 -18.37 -15.45 -16.75
CA SER A 80 -17.30 -15.96 -17.63
C SER A 80 -15.88 -15.50 -17.29
N ALA A 81 -15.66 -14.71 -16.23
CA ALA A 81 -14.33 -14.27 -15.79
C ALA A 81 -13.67 -15.22 -14.76
N ARG A 82 -14.41 -16.24 -14.29
CA ARG A 82 -13.92 -17.23 -13.34
C ARG A 82 -12.83 -18.07 -14.02
N ALA A 83 -11.60 -17.94 -13.51
CA ALA A 83 -10.37 -18.51 -14.05
C ALA A 83 -9.96 -18.07 -15.47
N ASP A 84 -10.05 -16.78 -15.81
CA ASP A 84 -9.47 -16.25 -17.06
C ASP A 84 -7.92 -16.37 -17.07
N PRO A 85 -7.34 -17.29 -17.86
CA PRO A 85 -5.89 -17.48 -17.91
C PRO A 85 -5.15 -16.27 -18.46
N THR A 86 -5.83 -15.45 -19.27
CA THR A 86 -5.28 -14.21 -19.84
C THR A 86 -5.09 -13.17 -18.75
N LEU A 87 -6.10 -12.98 -17.90
CA LEU A 87 -6.02 -12.09 -16.74
C LEU A 87 -4.92 -12.53 -15.77
N TYR A 88 -4.83 -13.84 -15.48
CA TYR A 88 -3.77 -14.37 -14.63
C TYR A 88 -2.36 -14.15 -15.20
N ALA A 89 -2.17 -14.43 -16.49
CA ALA A 89 -0.90 -14.15 -17.17
C ALA A 89 -0.55 -12.65 -17.15
N GLN A 90 -1.54 -11.78 -17.35
CA GLN A 90 -1.35 -10.33 -17.25
C GLN A 90 -0.92 -9.92 -15.84
N ARG A 91 -1.53 -10.52 -14.81
CA ARG A 91 -1.21 -10.25 -13.40
C ARG A 91 0.20 -10.71 -13.04
N ILE A 92 0.66 -11.84 -13.57
CA ILE A 92 2.07 -12.26 -13.46
C ILE A 92 3.01 -11.21 -14.06
N VAL A 93 2.71 -10.72 -15.28
CA VAL A 93 3.55 -9.69 -15.92
C VAL A 93 3.60 -8.42 -15.09
N ASN A 94 2.45 -7.95 -14.59
CA ASN A 94 2.35 -6.77 -13.74
C ASN A 94 3.14 -6.96 -12.43
N GLY A 95 2.99 -8.11 -11.77
CA GLY A 95 3.71 -8.44 -10.54
C GLY A 95 5.22 -8.52 -10.75
N ARG A 96 5.69 -9.11 -11.86
CA ARG A 96 7.12 -9.15 -12.21
C ARG A 96 7.68 -7.74 -12.43
N GLN A 97 6.96 -6.89 -13.16
CA GLN A 97 7.38 -5.51 -13.39
C GLN A 97 7.44 -4.73 -12.07
N LEU A 98 6.44 -4.87 -11.21
CA LEU A 98 6.40 -4.24 -9.89
C LEU A 98 7.56 -4.73 -9.03
N TYR A 99 7.82 -6.04 -9.01
CA TYR A 99 8.93 -6.66 -8.29
C TYR A 99 10.31 -6.15 -8.71
N CYS A 100 10.54 -6.02 -10.02
CA CYS A 100 11.77 -5.43 -10.54
C CYS A 100 11.91 -3.96 -10.11
N THR A 101 10.83 -3.19 -10.15
CA THR A 101 10.86 -1.76 -9.81
C THR A 101 11.09 -1.53 -8.31
N MET A 102 10.61 -2.42 -7.43
CA MET A 102 10.92 -2.38 -6.00
C MET A 102 12.43 -2.40 -5.73
N GLN A 103 13.18 -3.20 -6.50
CA GLN A 103 14.64 -3.36 -6.39
C GLN A 103 15.43 -2.20 -7.00
N ASP A 104 14.81 -1.33 -7.79
CA ASP A 104 15.47 -0.16 -8.34
C ASP A 104 15.75 0.88 -7.25
N SER A 105 16.94 1.49 -7.32
CA SER A 105 17.26 2.70 -6.55
C SER A 105 16.29 3.83 -6.86
N LEU A 106 16.12 4.75 -5.89
CA LEU A 106 15.31 5.96 -6.08
C LEU A 106 15.72 6.77 -7.32
N THR A 107 17.03 6.86 -7.59
CA THR A 107 17.55 7.55 -8.78
C THR A 107 17.08 6.87 -10.06
N LEU A 108 17.13 5.53 -10.12
CA LEU A 108 16.72 4.79 -11.30
C LEU A 108 15.20 4.84 -11.51
N THR A 109 14.39 4.74 -10.46
CA THR A 109 12.93 4.88 -10.59
C THR A 109 12.53 6.28 -11.04
N THR A 110 13.19 7.31 -10.50
CA THR A 110 13.00 8.70 -10.93
C THR A 110 13.35 8.88 -12.41
N LEU A 111 14.47 8.29 -12.87
CA LEU A 111 14.87 8.32 -14.27
C LEU A 111 13.85 7.62 -15.17
N LYS A 112 13.42 6.41 -14.79
CA LYS A 112 12.38 5.64 -15.51
C LYS A 112 11.05 6.39 -15.58
N ASN A 113 10.78 7.26 -14.60
CA ASN A 113 9.59 8.10 -14.53
C ASN A 113 9.81 9.51 -15.12
N GLY A 114 10.68 9.65 -16.12
CA GLY A 114 10.88 10.92 -16.84
C GLY A 114 11.51 12.03 -15.99
N GLY A 115 12.26 11.67 -14.95
CA GLY A 115 12.88 12.61 -14.02
C GLY A 115 11.97 13.07 -12.87
N VAL A 116 10.74 12.56 -12.79
CA VAL A 116 9.81 12.88 -11.70
C VAL A 116 9.90 11.81 -10.63
N SER A 117 10.28 12.20 -9.41
CA SER A 117 10.24 11.27 -8.28
C SER A 117 8.78 10.97 -7.93
N GLN A 118 8.45 9.69 -7.77
CA GLN A 118 7.14 9.27 -7.28
C GLN A 118 6.95 9.63 -5.79
N GLU A 119 8.03 9.91 -5.07
CA GLU A 119 8.03 10.22 -3.65
C GLU A 119 7.71 11.70 -3.34
N ALA A 120 7.64 12.56 -4.37
CA ALA A 120 7.78 14.01 -4.21
C ALA A 120 6.56 14.73 -3.60
N LEU A 121 5.44 14.04 -3.38
CA LEU A 121 4.19 14.72 -3.00
C LEU A 121 3.76 14.47 -1.54
N ILE A 122 4.25 13.42 -0.87
CA ILE A 122 3.62 12.91 0.36
C ILE A 122 4.63 12.21 1.29
N ASN A 123 5.35 12.98 2.10
CA ASN A 123 6.42 12.46 2.97
C ASN A 123 6.26 12.91 4.43
N ASN A 124 5.39 13.90 4.66
CA ASN A 124 5.11 14.48 5.97
C ASN A 124 3.77 13.92 6.46
N PRO A 125 3.70 13.22 7.60
CA PRO A 125 2.45 12.77 8.20
C PRO A 125 1.38 13.85 8.35
N ALA A 126 1.76 15.13 8.51
CA ALA A 126 0.82 16.24 8.54
C ALA A 126 -0.02 16.36 7.25
N ASN A 127 0.46 15.81 6.14
CA ASN A 127 -0.27 15.80 4.87
C ASN A 127 -1.60 15.04 4.96
N LEU A 128 -1.74 14.06 5.86
CA LEU A 128 -3.03 13.39 6.10
C LEU A 128 -4.13 14.42 6.40
N TYR A 129 -3.85 15.33 7.34
CA TYR A 129 -4.82 16.35 7.75
C TYR A 129 -5.06 17.40 6.66
N THR A 130 -4.00 17.83 5.95
CA THR A 130 -4.17 18.80 4.85
C THR A 130 -4.91 18.21 3.66
N GLU A 131 -4.82 16.89 3.47
CA GLU A 131 -5.52 16.15 2.42
C GLU A 131 -6.91 15.64 2.84
N GLY A 132 -7.45 16.11 3.97
CA GLY A 132 -8.82 15.83 4.40
C GLY A 132 -9.02 14.54 5.19
N TYR A 133 -7.96 13.80 5.52
CA TYR A 133 -8.04 12.62 6.38
C TYR A 133 -8.09 13.02 7.86
N ARG A 134 -8.93 12.32 8.63
CA ARG A 134 -9.10 12.56 10.07
C ARG A 134 -9.08 11.22 10.80
N THR A 135 -8.34 11.20 11.90
CA THR A 135 -8.30 10.07 12.82
C THR A 135 -9.62 9.97 13.56
N TYR A 136 -10.24 8.80 13.50
CA TYR A 136 -11.36 8.45 14.35
C TYR A 136 -10.79 7.66 15.53
N VAL A 137 -10.73 8.31 16.70
CA VAL A 137 -10.50 7.60 17.95
C VAL A 137 -11.85 6.96 18.32
N LEU A 138 -11.89 5.63 18.32
CA LEU A 138 -13.09 4.93 18.74
C LEU A 138 -13.28 5.12 20.26
N PRO A 139 -14.49 5.46 20.73
CA PRO A 139 -14.75 5.60 22.16
C PRO A 139 -14.44 4.31 22.90
N GLU A 140 -13.85 4.42 24.09
CA GLU A 140 -13.65 3.30 25.00
C GLU A 140 -15.00 2.62 25.30
N GLY A 141 -15.12 1.32 24.99
CA GLY A 141 -16.34 0.53 25.21
C GLY A 141 -17.29 0.36 24.01
N GLU A 142 -16.95 0.88 22.82
CA GLU A 142 -17.52 0.35 21.58
C GLU A 142 -16.73 -0.89 21.16
N ASP A 143 -17.40 -2.03 20.92
CA ASP A 143 -16.83 -3.33 20.45
C ASP A 143 -16.10 -3.25 19.09
N ALA A 144 -15.76 -2.06 18.61
CA ALA A 144 -15.12 -1.84 17.32
C ALA A 144 -13.60 -2.03 17.42
N GLY A 145 -13.17 -3.20 17.88
CA GLY A 145 -11.81 -3.68 17.61
C GLY A 145 -11.52 -3.76 16.10
N PRO A 146 -10.30 -4.14 15.71
CA PRO A 146 -10.03 -4.48 14.31
C PRO A 146 -11.04 -5.53 13.82
N VAL A 147 -11.47 -5.44 12.56
CA VAL A 147 -12.45 -6.37 11.97
C VAL A 147 -11.93 -7.81 12.02
N PHE A 148 -10.62 -7.98 11.88
CA PHE A 148 -9.97 -9.29 12.02
C PHE A 148 -10.04 -9.91 13.43
N GLY A 149 -10.40 -9.15 14.47
CA GLY A 149 -10.57 -9.66 15.84
C GLY A 149 -9.39 -10.50 16.33
N GLU A 150 -9.70 -11.66 16.91
CA GLU A 150 -8.71 -12.63 17.44
C GLU A 150 -8.08 -13.50 16.33
N HIS A 151 -8.58 -13.43 15.08
CA HIS A 151 -8.14 -14.33 13.99
C HIS A 151 -6.69 -14.14 13.56
N LEU A 152 -6.04 -13.04 13.98
CA LEU A 152 -4.63 -12.78 13.69
C LEU A 152 -3.71 -12.99 14.90
N ASP A 153 -4.22 -13.38 16.07
CA ASP A 153 -3.39 -13.48 17.27
C ASP A 153 -2.25 -14.47 17.10
N GLU A 154 -2.54 -15.67 16.58
CA GLU A 154 -1.50 -16.67 16.30
C GLU A 154 -0.47 -16.15 15.28
N VAL A 155 -0.93 -15.47 14.23
CA VAL A 155 -0.07 -14.88 13.19
C VAL A 155 0.86 -13.82 13.78
N LEU A 156 0.31 -12.89 14.55
CA LEU A 156 1.04 -11.79 15.15
C LEU A 156 2.04 -12.31 16.20
N ASN A 157 1.67 -13.35 16.94
CA ASN A 157 2.55 -14.06 17.86
C ASN A 157 3.73 -14.71 17.13
N ASP A 158 3.48 -15.43 16.04
CA ASP A 158 4.51 -16.06 15.22
C ASP A 158 5.50 -15.02 14.64
N LEU A 159 5.03 -13.81 14.36
CA LEU A 159 5.87 -12.71 13.89
C LEU A 159 6.68 -12.03 15.00
N GLY A 160 6.43 -12.35 16.27
CA GLY A 160 7.12 -11.76 17.41
C GLY A 160 6.50 -10.45 17.91
N SER A 161 5.23 -10.18 17.60
CA SER A 161 4.49 -9.02 18.09
C SER A 161 4.22 -9.05 19.60
N GLY A 162 4.46 -10.19 20.27
CA GLY A 162 3.94 -10.46 21.62
C GLY A 162 2.47 -10.88 21.56
N VAL A 163 2.03 -11.63 22.58
CA VAL A 163 0.61 -11.95 22.77
C VAL A 163 -0.07 -10.65 23.11
N TRP A 164 -1.15 -10.34 22.38
CA TRP A 164 -2.09 -9.33 22.80
C TRP A 164 -2.79 -9.84 24.08
N GLU A 165 -2.12 -9.76 25.21
CA GLU A 165 -2.79 -9.89 26.50
C GLU A 165 -3.51 -8.56 26.77
N GLU A 166 -4.73 -8.61 27.35
CA GLU A 166 -5.54 -7.41 27.70
C GLU A 166 -4.74 -6.32 28.46
N ASP A 167 -3.60 -6.70 29.06
CA ASP A 167 -2.75 -5.86 29.90
C ASP A 167 -1.47 -5.32 29.21
N GLU A 168 -1.21 -5.65 27.94
CA GLU A 168 -0.03 -5.16 27.18
C GLU A 168 -0.35 -3.91 26.33
N ASP A 169 0.68 -3.10 26.02
CA ASP A 169 0.54 -1.92 25.17
C ASP A 169 0.15 -2.36 23.74
N MET A 170 -1.15 -2.26 23.44
CA MET A 170 -1.75 -2.57 22.14
C MET A 170 -0.97 -1.89 20.99
N PRO A 171 -0.60 -2.62 19.92
CA PRO A 171 -0.28 -2.01 18.65
C PRO A 171 -1.31 -0.97 18.23
N VAL A 172 -0.84 0.14 17.68
CA VAL A 172 -1.68 1.31 17.47
C VAL A 172 -2.64 1.02 16.32
N LEU A 173 -3.92 0.86 16.63
CA LEU A 173 -4.99 0.87 15.64
C LEU A 173 -5.19 2.31 15.15
N VAL A 174 -4.94 2.53 13.86
CA VAL A 174 -5.17 3.81 13.19
C VAL A 174 -6.32 3.63 12.21
N ARG A 175 -7.48 4.19 12.54
CA ARG A 175 -8.61 4.35 11.62
C ARG A 175 -8.71 5.80 11.19
N GLU A 176 -8.58 6.08 9.90
CA GLU A 176 -8.87 7.41 9.37
C GLU A 176 -9.80 7.36 8.17
N GLY A 177 -10.72 8.31 8.11
CA GLY A 177 -11.56 8.52 6.94
C GLY A 177 -11.32 9.89 6.32
N HIS A 178 -11.59 10.00 5.03
CA HIS A 178 -11.55 11.25 4.29
C HIS A 178 -12.90 11.96 4.43
N THR A 179 -12.95 12.96 5.33
CA THR A 179 -14.19 13.56 5.83
C THR A 179 -14.46 14.95 5.28
N ALA A 180 -13.78 15.36 4.21
CA ALA A 180 -13.87 16.73 3.73
C ALA A 180 -15.27 17.07 3.18
N GLY A 181 -16.18 17.52 4.04
CA GLY A 181 -17.51 18.04 3.75
C GLY A 181 -18.22 18.54 5.02
N GLY A 182 -18.10 19.85 5.31
CA GLY A 182 -18.93 20.58 6.29
C GLY A 182 -18.57 20.37 7.77
N PHE A 183 -18.01 21.41 8.39
CA PHE A 183 -17.56 21.48 9.80
C PHE A 183 -16.68 20.32 10.25
N SER A 184 -15.38 20.61 10.37
CA SER A 184 -14.57 19.92 11.36
C SER A 184 -15.27 20.06 12.73
N GLN A 185 -15.82 18.98 13.27
CA GLN A 185 -15.83 18.86 14.71
C GLN A 185 -14.39 18.55 15.12
N ILE A 186 -13.69 19.65 15.39
CA ILE A 186 -12.49 19.71 16.19
C ILE A 186 -12.85 19.12 17.56
N ASP A 187 -12.13 18.09 17.99
CA ASP A 187 -11.99 17.85 19.43
C ASP A 187 -11.35 19.11 20.04
N THR A 188 -12.09 19.71 20.95
CA THR A 188 -12.06 21.11 21.41
C THR A 188 -10.84 21.52 22.24
N SER A 189 -9.65 20.97 22.00
CA SER A 189 -8.45 21.32 22.80
C SER A 189 -7.37 22.13 22.08
N ASP A 190 -7.35 22.19 20.75
CA ASP A 190 -6.38 23.01 20.01
C ASP A 190 -7.02 23.92 18.93
N PRO A 191 -7.27 25.20 19.25
CA PRO A 191 -7.85 26.16 18.32
C PRO A 191 -6.85 26.78 17.31
N GLN A 192 -5.59 26.32 17.19
CA GLN A 192 -4.59 26.97 16.32
C GLN A 192 -4.28 26.23 15.02
N LEU A 193 -4.80 25.03 14.77
CA LEU A 193 -4.59 24.29 13.52
C LEU A 193 -5.78 24.43 12.55
N TRP A 194 -5.98 25.65 12.04
CA TRP A 194 -6.90 25.92 10.93
C TRP A 194 -6.12 26.05 9.63
N HIS A 195 -6.30 25.11 8.71
CA HIS A 195 -5.88 25.29 7.32
C HIS A 195 -7.02 25.95 6.53
N ASP A 196 -6.73 27.11 5.96
CA ASP A 196 -7.53 27.82 4.98
C ASP A 196 -7.62 27.03 3.67
N SER A 197 -8.63 26.15 3.56
CA SER A 197 -9.16 25.75 2.27
C SER A 197 -10.49 26.45 2.07
N SER A 198 -10.45 27.63 1.45
CA SER A 198 -11.63 28.40 1.02
C SER A 198 -12.55 27.67 0.02
N HIS A 199 -12.24 26.42 -0.33
CA HIS A 199 -13.04 25.55 -1.18
C HIS A 199 -13.56 24.35 -0.39
N LEU A 200 -14.89 24.25 -0.30
CA LEU A 200 -15.57 23.04 0.14
C LEU A 200 -15.41 21.99 -0.96
N VAL A 201 -14.76 20.88 -0.63
CA VAL A 201 -14.70 19.68 -1.47
C VAL A 201 -15.71 18.66 -0.94
N GLU A 202 -16.10 17.68 -1.75
CA GLU A 202 -17.00 16.60 -1.32
C GLU A 202 -16.20 15.48 -0.62
N PRO A 203 -16.70 14.91 0.50
CA PRO A 203 -15.94 13.90 1.21
C PRO A 203 -16.03 12.61 0.44
N THR A 204 -14.88 12.08 0.03
CA THR A 204 -14.83 10.81 -0.69
C THR A 204 -15.35 9.62 0.12
N GLN A 205 -15.40 9.74 1.46
CA GLN A 205 -15.67 8.64 2.40
C GLN A 205 -14.65 7.50 2.31
N ALA A 206 -13.50 7.73 1.68
CA ALA A 206 -12.39 6.79 1.70
C ALA A 206 -11.99 6.52 3.15
N GLU A 207 -11.69 5.28 3.49
CA GLU A 207 -11.32 4.87 4.85
C GLU A 207 -10.08 3.98 4.78
N TRP A 208 -9.16 4.20 5.71
CA TRP A 208 -7.96 3.40 5.87
C TRP A 208 -7.81 3.03 7.33
N GLU A 209 -8.10 1.78 7.63
CA GLU A 209 -7.87 1.17 8.93
C GLU A 209 -6.64 0.27 8.88
N ASN A 210 -5.68 0.58 9.73
CA ASN A 210 -4.44 -0.16 9.84
C ASN A 210 -4.06 -0.35 11.29
N LEU A 211 -3.69 -1.57 11.64
CA LEU A 211 -2.94 -1.86 12.85
C LEU A 211 -1.45 -1.60 12.57
N ILE A 212 -0.74 -0.93 13.48
CA ILE A 212 0.68 -0.69 13.35
C ILE A 212 1.41 -1.16 14.60
N ASN A 213 2.36 -2.08 14.41
CA ASN A 213 3.36 -2.43 15.40
C ASN A 213 4.75 -2.02 14.89
N CYS A 214 5.46 -1.17 15.62
CA CYS A 214 6.78 -0.67 15.21
C CYS A 214 7.92 -1.67 15.45
N ASP A 215 7.74 -2.61 16.37
CA ASP A 215 8.70 -3.67 16.69
C ASP A 215 7.89 -4.96 16.89
N PRO A 216 7.85 -5.85 15.88
CA PRO A 216 8.91 -6.12 14.89
C PRO A 216 8.70 -5.46 13.51
N GLY A 217 7.88 -4.42 13.42
CA GLY A 217 7.67 -3.68 12.18
C GLY A 217 6.60 -4.30 11.27
N ILE A 218 5.36 -4.27 11.76
CA ILE A 218 4.18 -4.85 11.15
C ILE A 218 3.17 -3.75 10.79
N ILE A 219 2.57 -3.85 9.61
CA ILE A 219 1.31 -3.18 9.26
C ILE A 219 0.26 -4.25 8.97
N VAL A 220 -0.87 -4.23 9.68
CA VAL A 220 -2.06 -4.99 9.27
C VAL A 220 -3.02 -4.03 8.61
N ALA A 221 -3.25 -4.22 7.32
CA ALA A 221 -4.29 -3.55 6.59
C ALA A 221 -5.59 -4.32 6.74
N ASP A 222 -6.51 -3.74 7.48
CA ASP A 222 -7.78 -4.34 7.85
C ASP A 222 -8.87 -3.84 6.89
N LYS A 223 -9.61 -2.81 7.31
CA LYS A 223 -10.68 -2.21 6.51
C LYS A 223 -10.18 -1.05 5.66
N ASN A 224 -10.12 -1.23 4.34
CA ASN A 224 -9.58 -0.22 3.43
C ASN A 224 -10.48 0.03 2.21
N ARG A 225 -10.91 1.30 2.02
CA ARG A 225 -11.67 1.75 0.86
C ARG A 225 -11.02 3.00 0.28
N SER A 226 -10.59 2.89 -0.98
CA SER A 226 -10.05 4.03 -1.73
C SER A 226 -11.15 4.97 -2.23
N PRO A 227 -10.83 6.24 -2.52
CA PRO A 227 -11.74 7.12 -3.25
C PRO A 227 -12.21 6.49 -4.58
N GLY A 228 -11.29 5.86 -5.31
CA GLY A 228 -11.60 5.21 -6.60
C GLY A 228 -12.61 4.06 -6.49
N SER A 229 -12.54 3.25 -5.42
CA SER A 229 -13.53 2.19 -5.16
C SER A 229 -14.91 2.73 -4.81
N LEU A 230 -15.00 4.01 -4.43
CA LEU A 230 -16.26 4.71 -4.14
C LEU A 230 -16.74 5.53 -5.34
N GLY A 231 -16.09 5.39 -6.51
CA GLY A 231 -16.50 6.02 -7.77
C GLY A 231 -15.92 7.41 -8.03
N PHE A 232 -15.00 7.89 -7.19
CA PHE A 232 -14.38 9.20 -7.38
C PHE A 232 -13.34 9.19 -8.51
N ASN A 233 -13.20 10.32 -9.20
CA ASN A 233 -12.23 10.51 -10.28
C ASN A 233 -10.91 11.08 -9.75
N LYS A 234 -9.81 10.34 -9.94
CA LYS A 234 -8.45 10.77 -9.54
C LYS A 234 -8.00 12.07 -10.20
N ASN A 235 -8.52 12.38 -11.38
CA ASN A 235 -8.14 13.56 -12.15
C ASN A 235 -9.03 14.78 -11.88
N ALA A 236 -9.96 14.68 -10.92
CA ALA A 236 -10.75 15.82 -10.51
C ALA A 236 -9.82 16.90 -9.89
N PRO A 237 -10.07 18.21 -10.13
CA PRO A 237 -9.23 19.29 -9.60
C PRO A 237 -9.07 19.28 -8.08
N ASP A 238 -10.06 18.72 -7.38
CA ASP A 238 -10.18 18.60 -5.94
C ASP A 238 -9.89 17.17 -5.43
N ALA A 239 -9.36 16.29 -6.26
CA ALA A 239 -8.97 14.95 -5.83
C ALA A 239 -7.85 15.02 -4.79
N THR A 240 -8.03 14.30 -3.68
CA THR A 240 -6.99 14.11 -2.66
C THR A 240 -5.74 13.50 -3.28
N ARG A 241 -4.56 13.97 -2.87
CA ARG A 241 -3.28 13.40 -3.31
C ARG A 241 -3.05 12.03 -2.67
N ILE A 242 -3.60 11.78 -1.49
CA ILE A 242 -3.58 10.47 -0.83
C ILE A 242 -4.72 9.63 -1.44
N TRP A 243 -4.46 9.10 -2.63
CA TRP A 243 -5.43 8.33 -3.41
C TRP A 243 -5.36 6.83 -3.13
N SER A 244 -4.19 6.37 -2.71
CA SER A 244 -3.87 4.95 -2.59
C SER A 244 -3.64 4.57 -1.12
N TRP A 245 -3.92 3.29 -0.81
CA TRP A 245 -3.60 2.74 0.51
C TRP A 245 -2.11 2.85 0.83
N SER A 246 -1.23 2.63 -0.16
CA SER A 246 0.23 2.70 0.02
C SER A 246 0.68 4.05 0.58
N ASP A 247 0.15 5.16 0.07
CA ASP A 247 0.49 6.50 0.54
C ASP A 247 0.01 6.72 1.98
N ALA A 248 -1.24 6.34 2.27
CA ALA A 248 -1.83 6.48 3.59
C ALA A 248 -1.08 5.62 4.63
N ALA A 249 -0.85 4.34 4.32
CA ALA A 249 -0.15 3.39 5.18
C ALA A 249 1.27 3.85 5.50
N PHE A 250 2.01 4.36 4.52
CA PHE A 250 3.34 4.93 4.77
C PHE A 250 3.30 6.10 5.75
N LEU A 251 2.37 7.04 5.55
CA LEU A 251 2.23 8.20 6.44
C LEU A 251 1.85 7.79 7.86
N TYR A 252 0.95 6.82 8.03
CA TYR A 252 0.58 6.31 9.35
C TYR A 252 1.76 5.62 10.02
N TYR A 253 2.43 4.71 9.30
CA TYR A 253 3.57 3.99 9.84
C TYR A 253 4.67 4.96 10.27
N LYS A 254 4.98 5.97 9.43
CA LYS A 254 5.92 7.03 9.76
C LYS A 254 5.47 7.92 10.93
N ARG A 255 4.17 8.19 11.06
CA ARG A 255 3.61 8.95 12.19
C ARG A 255 3.77 8.21 13.50
N VAL A 256 3.40 6.93 13.51
CA VAL A 256 3.35 6.08 14.71
C VAL A 256 4.77 5.68 15.14
N CYS A 257 5.58 5.19 14.20
CA CYS A 257 6.92 4.66 14.51
C CYS A 257 8.02 5.73 14.46
N GLY A 258 7.74 6.90 13.88
CA GLY A 258 8.72 7.96 13.70
C GLY A 258 9.64 7.71 12.49
N ALA A 259 10.41 8.75 12.14
CA ALA A 259 11.23 8.75 10.93
C ALA A 259 12.38 7.73 10.95
N ASP A 260 12.95 7.44 12.12
CA ASP A 260 14.10 6.53 12.23
C ASP A 260 13.68 5.05 12.16
N ALA A 261 12.55 4.69 12.76
CA ALA A 261 12.04 3.32 12.78
C ALA A 261 11.23 2.95 11.53
N VAL A 262 10.91 3.91 10.65
CA VAL A 262 10.16 3.63 9.41
C VAL A 262 10.86 2.58 8.52
N LYS A 263 12.18 2.44 8.63
CA LYS A 263 12.98 1.45 7.90
C LYS A 263 12.86 0.04 8.46
N ASN A 264 12.29 -0.13 9.64
CA ASN A 264 12.13 -1.42 10.30
C ASN A 264 10.88 -2.16 9.84
N LEU A 265 10.14 -1.64 8.86
CA LEU A 265 9.02 -2.38 8.27
C LEU A 265 9.53 -3.70 7.67
N GLU A 266 9.05 -4.81 8.23
CA GLU A 266 9.38 -6.18 7.85
C GLU A 266 8.15 -6.97 7.38
N TRP A 267 6.95 -6.60 7.85
CA TRP A 267 5.75 -7.38 7.58
C TRP A 267 4.56 -6.50 7.20
N VAL A 268 3.84 -6.93 6.18
CA VAL A 268 2.51 -6.37 5.87
C VAL A 268 1.51 -7.51 5.80
N ILE A 269 0.43 -7.41 6.55
CA ILE A 269 -0.72 -8.31 6.45
C ILE A 269 -1.84 -7.56 5.73
N ARG A 270 -2.43 -8.18 4.72
CA ARG A 270 -3.70 -7.76 4.11
C ARG A 270 -4.76 -8.71 4.67
N ALA A 271 -5.48 -8.23 5.67
CA ALA A 271 -6.50 -8.97 6.41
C ALA A 271 -7.87 -8.87 5.71
N GLY A 272 -8.70 -9.91 5.85
CA GLY A 272 -10.09 -9.95 5.41
C GLY A 272 -10.35 -9.42 4.00
N ILE A 273 -9.65 -9.96 3.01
CA ILE A 273 -9.68 -9.47 1.64
C ILE A 273 -11.01 -9.81 0.97
N VAL A 274 -11.88 -8.80 0.84
CA VAL A 274 -13.16 -8.90 0.10
C VAL A 274 -13.07 -8.48 -1.37
N ASN A 275 -11.89 -8.06 -1.83
CA ASN A 275 -11.72 -7.58 -3.20
C ASN A 275 -11.69 -8.75 -4.20
N GLU A 276 -12.62 -8.75 -5.16
CA GLU A 276 -12.79 -9.81 -6.17
C GLU A 276 -11.51 -10.10 -6.99
N ASP A 277 -10.81 -9.08 -7.48
CA ASP A 277 -9.60 -9.26 -8.30
C ASP A 277 -8.50 -10.00 -7.51
N THR A 278 -8.29 -9.61 -6.25
CA THR A 278 -7.30 -10.29 -5.41
C THR A 278 -7.73 -11.72 -5.08
N ASN A 279 -9.00 -11.92 -4.74
CA ASN A 279 -9.54 -13.25 -4.45
C ASN A 279 -9.33 -14.20 -5.64
N ILE A 280 -9.73 -13.81 -6.85
CA ILE A 280 -9.54 -14.63 -8.05
C ILE A 280 -8.05 -14.92 -8.26
N MET A 281 -7.17 -13.93 -8.13
CA MET A 281 -5.74 -14.14 -8.32
C MET A 281 -5.11 -15.09 -7.31
N VAL A 282 -5.50 -14.99 -6.03
CA VAL A 282 -5.03 -15.92 -5.00
C VAL A 282 -5.49 -17.33 -5.30
N LYS A 283 -6.77 -17.55 -5.59
CA LYS A 283 -7.29 -18.88 -5.91
C LYS A 283 -6.60 -19.51 -7.13
N MET A 284 -6.41 -18.74 -8.20
CA MET A 284 -5.67 -19.19 -9.37
C MET A 284 -4.21 -19.51 -9.05
N ALA A 285 -3.57 -18.70 -8.21
CA ALA A 285 -2.20 -18.92 -7.76
C ALA A 285 -2.06 -20.21 -6.92
N LEU A 286 -3.01 -20.47 -6.02
CA LEU A 286 -3.05 -21.68 -5.21
C LEU A 286 -3.29 -22.93 -6.06
N ARG A 287 -4.24 -22.89 -7.01
CA ARG A 287 -4.45 -23.96 -8.01
C ARG A 287 -3.19 -24.24 -8.82
N ALA A 288 -2.53 -23.19 -9.31
CA ALA A 288 -1.28 -23.31 -10.06
C ALA A 288 -0.14 -23.90 -9.20
N SER A 289 -0.25 -23.80 -7.87
CA SER A 289 0.63 -24.43 -6.89
C SER A 289 0.20 -25.86 -6.52
N GLY A 290 -0.85 -26.40 -7.15
CA GLY A 290 -1.35 -27.75 -6.93
C GLY A 290 -2.33 -27.90 -5.76
N LEU A 291 -2.83 -26.80 -5.21
CA LEU A 291 -3.79 -26.82 -4.11
C LEU A 291 -5.23 -26.83 -4.63
N SER A 292 -6.08 -27.60 -3.96
CA SER A 292 -7.53 -27.63 -4.19
C SER A 292 -8.32 -26.81 -3.16
N GLN A 293 -7.67 -26.27 -2.13
CA GLN A 293 -8.30 -25.54 -1.04
C GLN A 293 -7.45 -24.33 -0.64
N ILE A 294 -8.07 -23.28 -0.09
CA ILE A 294 -7.34 -22.20 0.59
C ILE A 294 -6.87 -22.74 1.95
N PRO A 295 -5.55 -22.71 2.24
CA PRO A 295 -5.06 -23.28 3.50
C PRO A 295 -5.46 -22.41 4.71
N THR A 296 -5.54 -23.03 5.88
CA THR A 296 -5.57 -22.32 7.18
C THR A 296 -4.17 -21.89 7.61
N TRP A 297 -4.04 -21.08 8.67
CA TRP A 297 -2.72 -20.63 9.15
C TRP A 297 -1.77 -21.80 9.50
N GLY A 298 -2.30 -22.86 10.10
CA GLY A 298 -1.53 -24.07 10.42
C GLY A 298 -0.99 -24.82 9.19
N ASN A 299 -1.66 -24.71 8.04
CA ASN A 299 -1.31 -25.35 6.78
C ASN A 299 -0.91 -24.36 5.67
N LYS A 300 -0.59 -23.12 6.05
CA LYS A 300 -0.32 -22.00 5.15
C LYS A 300 0.73 -22.34 4.08
N ILE A 301 0.55 -21.80 2.89
CA ILE A 301 1.54 -21.87 1.82
C ILE A 301 2.30 -20.56 1.72
N THR A 302 3.62 -20.66 1.52
CA THR A 302 4.49 -19.51 1.27
C THR A 302 5.04 -19.59 -0.15
N LEU A 303 4.80 -18.55 -0.92
CA LEU A 303 5.21 -18.40 -2.30
C LEU A 303 6.42 -17.47 -2.39
N HIS A 304 7.31 -17.74 -3.34
CA HIS A 304 8.58 -17.03 -3.51
C HIS A 304 8.71 -16.38 -4.88
N PRO A 305 9.60 -15.38 -5.07
CA PRO A 305 9.79 -14.69 -6.35
C PRO A 305 10.39 -15.56 -7.48
N THR A 306 10.52 -16.86 -7.26
CA THR A 306 10.78 -17.86 -8.30
C THR A 306 9.50 -18.36 -8.97
N ASP A 307 8.35 -18.13 -8.34
CA ASP A 307 7.09 -18.79 -8.66
C ASP A 307 6.15 -17.82 -9.39
N ASP A 308 5.54 -18.24 -10.49
CA ASP A 308 4.50 -17.45 -11.15
C ASP A 308 3.32 -17.09 -10.20
N PRO A 309 2.83 -18.00 -9.34
CA PRO A 309 1.86 -17.69 -8.28
C PRO A 309 2.19 -16.46 -7.43
N PHE A 310 3.45 -16.30 -7.03
CA PHE A 310 3.90 -15.13 -6.27
C PHE A 310 3.64 -13.84 -7.04
N PHE A 311 4.00 -13.81 -8.33
CA PHE A 311 3.82 -12.62 -9.16
C PHE A 311 2.36 -12.34 -9.48
N ALA A 312 1.53 -13.38 -9.65
CA ALA A 312 0.09 -13.21 -9.83
C ALA A 312 -0.55 -12.49 -8.64
N ILE A 313 -0.22 -12.92 -7.41
CA ILE A 313 -0.73 -12.27 -6.19
C ILE A 313 -0.15 -10.86 -6.04
N LEU A 314 1.15 -10.68 -6.25
CA LEU A 314 1.79 -9.36 -6.18
C LEU A 314 1.21 -8.38 -7.21
N GLY A 315 0.77 -8.87 -8.38
CA GLY A 315 0.14 -8.07 -9.43
C GLY A 315 -1.37 -7.79 -9.23
N SER A 316 -2.01 -8.39 -8.24
CA SER A 316 -3.41 -8.14 -7.86
C SER A 316 -3.57 -6.78 -7.17
N LYS A 317 -4.81 -6.30 -6.97
CA LYS A 317 -5.06 -5.01 -6.29
C LYS A 317 -4.42 -4.90 -4.91
N ASN A 318 -4.60 -5.88 -4.02
CA ASN A 318 -4.06 -5.82 -2.66
C ASN A 318 -2.53 -6.05 -2.65
N GLY A 319 -2.03 -6.97 -3.47
CA GLY A 319 -0.58 -7.18 -3.60
C GLY A 319 0.15 -5.97 -4.19
N ALA A 320 -0.46 -5.33 -5.20
CA ALA A 320 0.10 -4.14 -5.82
C ALA A 320 0.16 -2.96 -4.83
N GLY A 321 -0.81 -2.86 -3.91
CA GLY A 321 -0.76 -1.88 -2.82
C GLY A 321 0.53 -2.00 -2.00
N VAL A 322 0.94 -3.22 -1.66
CA VAL A 322 2.22 -3.46 -0.95
C VAL A 322 3.41 -3.11 -1.82
N GLY A 323 3.40 -3.50 -3.10
CA GLY A 323 4.49 -3.14 -4.01
C GLY A 323 4.61 -1.63 -4.23
N PHE A 324 3.50 -0.88 -4.30
CA PHE A 324 3.52 0.58 -4.39
C PHE A 324 3.99 1.24 -3.10
N LEU A 325 3.66 0.69 -1.92
CA LEU A 325 4.21 1.15 -0.64
C LEU A 325 5.74 1.12 -0.67
N LEU A 326 6.33 0.01 -1.12
CA LEU A 326 7.78 -0.16 -1.20
C LEU A 326 8.42 0.63 -2.35
N ASN A 327 7.68 0.88 -3.44
CA ASN A 327 8.21 1.58 -4.60
C ASN A 327 8.19 3.11 -4.45
N THR A 328 7.13 3.66 -3.86
CA THR A 328 6.87 5.11 -3.79
C THR A 328 7.52 5.77 -2.56
N HIS A 329 7.96 4.99 -1.58
CA HIS A 329 8.49 5.53 -0.31
C HIS A 329 9.86 4.95 0.05
N LYS A 330 10.76 4.83 -0.94
CA LYS A 330 12.08 4.19 -0.80
C LYS A 330 13.23 5.16 -0.48
N ASP A 331 12.94 6.43 -0.19
CA ASP A 331 13.94 7.41 0.24
C ASP A 331 14.79 6.85 1.40
N ALA A 332 16.11 6.95 1.28
CA ALA A 332 17.03 6.35 2.24
C ALA A 332 17.08 7.08 3.58
N THR A 333 16.58 8.31 3.68
CA THR A 333 16.63 9.15 4.88
C THR A 333 15.25 9.31 5.52
N LEU A 334 14.24 9.55 4.70
CA LEU A 334 12.89 9.92 5.11
C LEU A 334 11.86 8.81 4.87
N GLY A 335 12.25 7.73 4.19
CA GLY A 335 11.39 6.63 3.78
C GLY A 335 11.89 5.26 4.24
N LEU A 336 11.30 4.22 3.66
CA LEU A 336 11.51 2.80 3.97
C LEU A 336 12.90 2.30 3.56
N GLY A 337 13.64 3.08 2.75
CA GLY A 337 14.77 2.57 1.98
C GLY A 337 14.35 1.61 0.85
N VAL A 338 15.31 1.14 0.07
CA VAL A 338 15.03 0.18 -1.01
C VAL A 338 14.76 -1.20 -0.42
N LYS A 339 13.51 -1.64 -0.48
CA LYS A 339 13.02 -2.92 0.02
C LYS A 339 12.26 -3.68 -1.07
N MET A 340 12.09 -4.97 -0.87
CA MET A 340 11.31 -5.84 -1.74
C MET A 340 10.52 -6.87 -0.93
N VAL A 341 9.51 -7.46 -1.55
CA VAL A 341 8.77 -8.59 -0.98
C VAL A 341 9.61 -9.88 -1.14
N ALA A 342 10.02 -10.52 -0.06
CA ALA A 342 10.76 -11.78 -0.10
C ALA A 342 9.87 -13.01 -0.29
N SER A 343 8.66 -12.96 0.25
CA SER A 343 7.68 -14.04 0.18
C SER A 343 6.26 -13.52 0.38
N ILE A 344 5.29 -14.28 -0.10
CA ILE A 344 3.86 -14.05 0.15
C ILE A 344 3.27 -15.34 0.71
N THR A 345 2.70 -15.24 1.89
CA THR A 345 1.99 -16.34 2.54
C THR A 345 0.49 -16.08 2.47
N ALA A 346 -0.29 -17.07 2.06
CA ALA A 346 -1.74 -16.97 1.92
C ALA A 346 -2.45 -17.96 2.85
N TRP A 347 -3.55 -17.52 3.49
CA TRP A 347 -4.40 -18.36 4.34
C TRP A 347 -5.82 -17.80 4.47
N SER A 348 -6.72 -18.58 5.08
CA SER A 348 -8.08 -18.18 5.50
C SER A 348 -8.21 -18.15 7.03
N TYR A 349 -9.07 -17.30 7.58
CA TYR A 349 -9.48 -17.35 9.00
C TYR A 349 -10.26 -18.60 9.38
N ASP A 350 -11.02 -19.16 8.42
CA ASP A 350 -12.00 -20.19 8.72
C ASP A 350 -11.30 -21.52 9.05
N GLU A 351 -11.30 -21.86 10.34
CA GLU A 351 -10.83 -23.14 10.87
C GLU A 351 -11.94 -24.20 10.93
N SER A 352 -13.18 -23.89 10.50
CA SER A 352 -14.24 -24.88 10.55
C SER A 352 -13.95 -26.02 9.58
N ASP A 353 -14.08 -27.26 10.08
CA ASP A 353 -13.83 -28.50 9.32
C ASP A 353 -14.69 -28.64 8.03
N ASP A 354 -15.67 -27.75 7.83
CA ASP A 354 -16.56 -27.69 6.66
C ASP A 354 -16.20 -26.54 5.67
N ALA A 355 -15.23 -25.67 5.98
CA ALA A 355 -14.92 -24.46 5.22
C ALA A 355 -13.48 -24.40 4.71
N ASP A 356 -12.90 -25.55 4.41
CA ASP A 356 -11.90 -25.60 3.35
C ASP A 356 -12.57 -25.04 2.08
N LEU A 357 -12.36 -23.77 1.79
CA LEU A 357 -12.92 -23.09 0.62
C LEU A 357 -12.42 -23.84 -0.62
N ASP A 358 -13.25 -24.73 -1.13
CA ASP A 358 -12.94 -25.59 -2.26
C ASP A 358 -12.68 -24.70 -3.46
N ILE A 359 -11.41 -24.68 -3.88
CA ILE A 359 -10.95 -24.00 -5.08
C ILE A 359 -10.62 -25.04 -6.15
N SER A 360 -11.02 -26.31 -6.06
CA SER A 360 -10.77 -27.28 -7.12
C SER A 360 -11.56 -26.96 -8.40
N ASP A 361 -12.76 -26.37 -8.25
CA ASP A 361 -13.65 -26.03 -9.34
C ASP A 361 -13.66 -24.51 -9.61
N PRO A 362 -13.07 -24.03 -10.72
CA PRO A 362 -13.07 -22.61 -11.04
C PRO A 362 -14.47 -22.03 -11.23
N ASP A 363 -15.44 -22.84 -11.65
CA ASP A 363 -16.81 -22.38 -11.89
C ASP A 363 -17.58 -22.16 -10.59
N LYS A 364 -17.13 -22.77 -9.49
CA LYS A 364 -17.72 -22.69 -8.15
C LYS A 364 -16.88 -21.89 -7.17
N ASP A 365 -16.07 -20.96 -7.66
CA ASP A 365 -15.38 -20.02 -6.79
C ASP A 365 -16.39 -19.16 -6.01
N ASP A 366 -16.85 -19.67 -4.88
CA ASP A 366 -17.54 -18.90 -3.85
C ASP A 366 -16.50 -17.96 -3.26
N TYR A 367 -16.75 -16.66 -3.33
CA TYR A 367 -15.86 -15.72 -2.68
C TYR A 367 -15.78 -16.14 -1.22
N PRO A 368 -14.55 -16.37 -0.68
CA PRO A 368 -14.38 -16.42 0.76
C PRO A 368 -15.19 -15.26 1.33
N GLY A 369 -15.71 -15.41 2.54
CA GLY A 369 -16.09 -14.22 3.28
C GLY A 369 -14.90 -13.25 3.35
N ASP A 370 -15.04 -12.28 4.20
CA ASP A 370 -13.97 -11.47 4.73
C ASP A 370 -12.85 -12.28 5.46
N ASP A 371 -12.49 -13.48 4.96
CA ASP A 371 -11.62 -14.48 5.59
C ASP A 371 -10.24 -14.61 4.94
N LEU A 372 -10.12 -14.27 3.65
CA LEU A 372 -8.84 -14.43 2.93
C LEU A 372 -7.79 -13.43 3.43
N CYS A 373 -6.61 -13.95 3.74
CA CYS A 373 -5.48 -13.17 4.21
C CYS A 373 -4.20 -13.39 3.40
N LEU A 374 -3.37 -12.34 3.36
CA LEU A 374 -2.04 -12.38 2.76
C LEU A 374 -1.01 -11.73 3.69
N LEU A 375 0.12 -12.38 3.92
CA LEU A 375 1.27 -11.89 4.66
C LEU A 375 2.43 -11.71 3.69
N PHE A 376 2.98 -10.52 3.66
CA PHE A 376 4.11 -10.13 2.83
C PHE A 376 5.32 -9.98 3.73
N GLN A 377 6.33 -10.81 3.54
CA GLN A 377 7.66 -10.60 4.13
C GLN A 377 8.41 -9.55 3.33
N ILE A 378 8.96 -8.55 3.99
CA ILE A 378 9.66 -7.43 3.38
C ILE A 378 11.11 -7.45 3.84
N VAL A 379 12.03 -7.37 2.88
CA VAL A 379 13.48 -7.38 3.15
C VAL A 379 14.17 -6.22 2.45
N PRO A 380 15.27 -5.68 3.03
CA PRO A 380 16.13 -4.74 2.33
C PRO A 380 16.73 -5.34 1.06
N VAL A 381 16.88 -4.52 0.02
CA VAL A 381 17.60 -4.90 -1.20
C VAL A 381 19.08 -4.59 -0.99
N ALA A 382 19.91 -5.64 -0.89
CA ALA A 382 21.34 -5.50 -0.58
C ALA A 382 22.10 -4.67 -1.62
N GLN A 383 21.73 -4.79 -2.91
CA GLN A 383 22.31 -4.03 -4.01
C GLN A 383 21.20 -3.56 -4.94
N PRO A 384 20.66 -2.35 -4.73
CA PRO A 384 19.63 -1.79 -5.59
C PRO A 384 20.12 -1.63 -7.03
N ASN A 385 19.23 -1.83 -8.01
CA ASN A 385 19.58 -1.55 -9.40
C ASN A 385 19.83 -0.05 -9.57
N THR A 386 20.97 0.30 -10.15
CA THR A 386 21.37 1.69 -10.41
C THR A 386 21.32 2.00 -11.89
N ALA A 387 21.12 3.27 -12.25
CA ALA A 387 21.36 3.72 -13.61
C ALA A 387 22.83 3.43 -13.99
N LEU A 388 23.06 3.00 -15.24
CA LEU A 388 24.41 2.91 -15.76
C LEU A 388 25.06 4.30 -15.73
N PRO A 389 26.35 4.42 -15.38
CA PRO A 389 27.05 5.69 -15.48
C PRO A 389 26.93 6.17 -16.93
N SER A 390 26.46 7.41 -17.13
CA SER A 390 26.50 8.05 -18.45
C SER A 390 27.94 8.08 -18.93
N GLN A 391 28.24 7.36 -20.02
CA GLN A 391 29.56 7.35 -20.64
C GLN A 391 29.87 8.68 -21.33
#